data_AF-A0A537KXV3-F1
#
_entry.id   AF-A0A537KXV3-F1
#
_cell.length_a   1.000
_cell.length_b   1.000
_cell.length_c   1.000
_cell.angle_alpha   90.00
_cell.angle_beta   90.00
_cell.angle_gamma   90.00
#
_symmetry.space_group_name_H-M   'P 1'
#
loop_
_entity.id
_entity.type
_entity.pdbx_description
1 polymer ?
#
loop_
_entity_poly.entity_id
_entity_poly.type
_entity_poly.pdbx_seq_one_letter_code
_entity_poly.pdbx_strand_id
1 'polypeptide(L)'
;MTPAIQFGPSAQWQPWNAVGPDGTLYVAYYDRKYGNCEFTGCNDITLAVTRDQGATFTYHRITTESMPNLVPANNPLQAGFLGDYMGIDANSFGAGIVWGDTRGRDGAVDEDMYFAFFPAGKH
;
A
#
# COMPACT_ATOMS: atom_id res chain seq x y z
N MET A 1 14.16 7.59 9.18
CA MET A 1 14.23 8.26 7.85
C MET A 1 12.87 8.15 7.18
N THR A 2 12.41 9.16 6.44
CA THR A 2 11.13 9.10 5.72
C THR A 2 11.31 8.45 4.35
N PRO A 3 10.23 7.92 3.73
CA PRO A 3 10.32 7.36 2.39
C PRO A 3 10.78 8.41 1.36
N ALA A 4 10.42 9.69 1.55
CA ALA A 4 10.85 10.77 0.68
C ALA A 4 12.38 10.98 0.68
N ILE A 5 13.06 10.75 1.81
CA ILE A 5 14.52 10.83 1.89
C ILE A 5 15.17 9.68 1.11
N GLN A 6 14.53 8.51 1.07
CA GLN A 6 15.08 7.31 0.44
C GLN A 6 14.75 7.18 -1.05
N PHE A 7 13.55 7.59 -1.45
CA PHE A 7 13.02 7.36 -2.81
C PHE A 7 12.72 8.65 -3.58
N GLY A 8 12.89 9.83 -2.96
CA GLY A 8 12.48 11.11 -3.53
C GLY A 8 11.00 11.45 -3.25
N PRO A 9 10.59 12.70 -3.55
CA PRO A 9 9.23 13.16 -3.30
C PRO A 9 8.22 12.43 -4.18
N SER A 10 7.20 11.86 -3.56
CA SER A 10 6.02 11.23 -4.20
C SER A 10 4.85 11.28 -3.22
N ALA A 11 3.63 11.29 -3.75
CA ALA A 11 2.42 11.23 -2.92
C ALA A 11 2.40 9.95 -2.09
N GLN A 12 2.07 10.08 -0.80
CA GLN A 12 1.91 9.00 0.18
C GLN A 12 0.70 9.32 1.07
N TRP A 13 -0.25 8.40 1.25
CA TRP A 13 -1.49 8.68 1.99
C TRP A 13 -2.12 7.45 2.65
N GLN A 14 -3.12 7.73 3.50
CA GLN A 14 -3.93 6.77 4.26
C GLN A 14 -3.09 5.67 4.95
N PRO A 15 -2.10 6.03 5.80
CA PRO A 15 -1.29 5.02 6.46
C PRO A 15 -2.11 4.23 7.49
N TRP A 16 -1.81 2.94 7.61
CA TRP A 16 -2.23 2.06 8.70
C TRP A 16 -1.04 1.30 9.25
N ASN A 17 -1.08 0.96 10.53
CA ASN A 17 0.01 0.25 11.17
C ASN A 17 -0.45 -0.82 12.16
N ALA A 18 0.41 -1.82 12.34
CA ALA A 18 0.28 -2.84 13.37
C ALA A 18 1.66 -3.18 13.94
N VAL A 19 1.70 -3.59 15.21
CA VAL A 19 2.92 -4.01 15.90
C VAL A 19 2.82 -5.51 16.16
N GLY A 20 3.80 -6.27 15.65
CA GLY A 20 3.90 -7.70 15.89
C GLY A 20 4.30 -8.02 17.35
N PRO A 21 4.11 -9.26 17.82
CA PRO A 21 4.48 -9.67 19.17
C PRO A 21 5.99 -9.54 19.49
N ASP A 22 6.84 -9.48 18.47
CA ASP A 22 8.29 -9.28 18.57
C ASP A 22 8.70 -7.80 18.62
N GLY A 23 7.73 -6.88 18.58
CA GLY A 23 7.95 -5.44 18.53
C GLY A 23 8.21 -4.88 17.13
N THR A 24 8.17 -5.71 16.07
CA THR A 24 8.26 -5.24 14.68
C THR A 24 7.08 -4.33 14.37
N LEU A 25 7.34 -3.10 13.92
CA LEU A 25 6.30 -2.18 13.43
C LEU A 25 6.19 -2.30 11.91
N TYR A 26 4.96 -2.54 11.48
CA TYR A 26 4.54 -2.60 10.08
C TYR A 26 3.68 -1.38 9.78
N VAL A 27 4.01 -0.63 8.72
CA VAL A 27 3.23 0.53 8.26
C VAL A 27 2.91 0.36 6.78
N ALA A 28 1.65 0.10 6.46
CA ALA A 28 1.17 0.04 5.09
C ALA A 28 0.59 1.41 4.69
N TYR A 29 0.81 1.82 3.45
CA TYR A 29 0.28 3.07 2.91
C TYR A 29 0.18 3.02 1.39
N TYR A 30 -0.70 3.84 0.83
CA TYR A 30 -0.71 4.09 -0.61
C TYR A 30 0.44 5.03 -0.99
N ASP A 31 1.10 4.76 -2.11
CA ASP A 31 2.03 5.72 -2.71
C ASP A 31 2.02 5.72 -4.24
N ARG A 32 2.73 6.70 -4.80
CA ARG A 32 2.93 6.86 -6.26
C ARG A 32 4.39 6.76 -6.69
N LYS A 33 5.25 6.15 -5.86
CA LYS A 33 6.70 6.17 -6.13
C LYS A 33 7.14 5.23 -7.25
N TYR A 34 6.29 4.29 -7.67
CA TYR A 34 6.65 3.26 -8.63
C TYR A 34 6.45 3.74 -10.08
N GLY A 35 7.48 3.57 -10.91
CA GLY A 35 7.42 3.94 -12.33
C GLY A 35 7.13 5.43 -12.51
N ASN A 36 6.07 5.74 -13.26
CA ASN A 36 5.64 7.12 -13.54
C ASN A 36 4.35 7.49 -12.78
N CYS A 37 4.00 6.75 -11.72
CA CYS A 37 2.72 6.90 -11.03
C CYS A 37 2.46 8.28 -10.45
N GLU A 38 3.50 9.01 -10.03
CA GLU A 38 3.36 10.40 -9.57
C GLU A 38 2.70 11.30 -10.63
N PHE A 39 2.95 11.01 -11.91
CA PHE A 39 2.45 11.80 -13.05
C PHE A 39 1.23 11.18 -13.73
N THR A 40 1.10 9.86 -13.75
CA THR A 40 -0.05 9.17 -14.34
C THR A 40 -1.21 8.98 -13.37
N GLY A 41 -0.95 9.17 -12.07
CA GLY A 41 -1.93 9.02 -11.00
C GLY A 41 -2.19 7.59 -10.56
N CYS A 42 -1.49 6.59 -11.10
CA CYS A 42 -1.59 5.23 -10.57
C CYS A 42 -1.07 5.14 -9.13
N ASN A 43 -1.41 4.05 -8.44
CA ASN A 43 -1.20 3.93 -7.00
C ASN A 43 -0.70 2.52 -6.66
N ASP A 44 0.04 2.40 -5.57
CA ASP A 44 0.60 1.14 -5.09
C ASP A 44 0.49 1.06 -3.57
N ILE A 45 0.53 -0.16 -3.03
CA ILE A 45 0.66 -0.35 -1.58
C ILE A 45 2.12 -0.63 -1.26
N THR A 46 2.67 0.19 -0.36
CA THR A 46 3.98 -0.04 0.24
C THR A 46 3.84 -0.41 1.70
N LEU A 47 4.62 -1.39 2.13
CA LEU A 47 4.84 -1.74 3.52
C LEU A 47 6.22 -1.28 3.96
N ALA A 48 6.29 -0.35 4.90
CA ALA A 48 7.49 -0.03 5.65
C ALA A 48 7.58 -0.89 6.91
N VAL A 49 8.74 -1.47 7.18
CA VAL A 49 8.99 -2.37 8.31
C VAL A 49 10.19 -1.90 9.09
N THR A 50 10.05 -1.72 10.40
CA THR A 50 11.13 -1.43 11.33
C THR A 50 11.15 -2.44 12.47
N ARG A 51 12.36 -2.87 12.85
CA ARG A 51 12.64 -3.81 13.96
C ARG A 51 13.48 -3.18 15.06
N ASP A 52 13.79 -1.90 14.91
CA ASP A 52 14.69 -1.13 15.76
C ASP A 52 14.01 0.17 16.22
N GLN A 53 12.70 0.07 16.52
CA GLN A 53 11.89 1.17 17.06
C GLN A 53 11.88 2.42 16.17
N GLY A 54 11.94 2.24 14.85
CA GLY A 54 11.89 3.31 13.86
C GLY A 54 13.23 3.96 13.54
N ALA A 55 14.35 3.42 14.03
CA ALA A 55 15.67 3.93 13.66
C ALA A 55 15.96 3.66 12.17
N THR A 56 15.65 2.46 11.68
CA THR A 56 15.75 2.08 10.27
C THR A 56 14.47 1.44 9.75
N PHE A 57 14.24 1.59 8.44
CA PHE A 57 13.09 1.03 7.75
C PHE A 57 13.52 0.26 6.51
N THR A 58 12.88 -0.90 6.31
CA THR A 58 12.88 -1.64 5.05
C THR A 58 11.54 -1.45 4.36
N TYR A 59 11.52 -1.38 3.03
CA TYR A 59 10.32 -1.05 2.27
C TYR A 59 10.02 -2.16 1.26
N HIS A 60 8.76 -2.58 1.20
CA HIS A 60 8.28 -3.65 0.34
C HIS A 60 7.08 -3.16 -0.48
N ARG A 61 7.12 -3.40 -1.79
CA ARG A 61 5.93 -3.27 -2.63
C ARG A 61 5.02 -4.47 -2.36
N ILE A 62 3.78 -4.21 -1.97
CA ILE A 62 2.78 -5.25 -1.67
C ILE A 62 1.94 -5.56 -2.90
N THR A 63 1.59 -4.54 -3.67
CA THR A 63 0.96 -4.70 -4.99
C THR A 63 1.93 -5.37 -5.97
N THR A 64 1.39 -6.24 -6.83
CA THR A 64 2.15 -6.91 -7.90
C THR A 64 2.31 -6.02 -9.14
N GLU A 65 1.45 -5.03 -9.30
CA GLU A 65 1.41 -4.05 -10.39
C GLU A 65 0.64 -2.81 -9.90
N SER A 66 0.82 -1.68 -10.57
CA SER A 66 0.22 -0.41 -10.15
C SER A 66 -1.27 -0.36 -10.45
N MET A 67 -2.04 0.19 -9.51
CA MET A 67 -3.49 0.34 -9.58
C MET A 67 -3.84 1.63 -10.33
N PRO A 68 -4.65 1.58 -11.41
CA PRO A 68 -5.06 2.78 -12.13
C PRO A 68 -6.06 3.61 -11.30
N ASN A 69 -6.17 4.92 -11.51
CA ASN A 69 -7.33 5.63 -10.96
C ASN A 69 -8.59 5.23 -11.72
N LEU A 70 -9.74 5.17 -11.04
CA LEU A 70 -11.02 5.17 -11.73
C LEU A 70 -11.15 6.47 -12.54
N VAL A 71 -11.51 6.36 -13.81
CA VAL A 71 -11.79 7.51 -14.66
C VAL A 71 -13.29 7.73 -14.78
N PRO A 72 -13.76 8.92 -15.22
CA PRO A 72 -15.19 9.18 -15.40
C PRO A 72 -15.90 8.19 -16.33
N ALA A 73 -15.16 7.56 -17.26
CA ALA A 73 -15.70 6.51 -18.13
C ALA A 73 -15.99 5.19 -17.41
N ASN A 74 -15.33 4.91 -16.27
CA ASN A 74 -15.66 3.77 -15.42
C ASN A 74 -16.87 4.08 -14.55
N ASN A 75 -16.79 5.18 -13.79
CA ASN A 75 -17.83 5.64 -12.90
C ASN A 75 -17.67 7.15 -12.64
N PRO A 76 -18.57 8.02 -13.16
CA PRO A 76 -18.43 9.47 -13.02
C PRO A 76 -18.60 9.98 -11.59
N LEU A 77 -19.23 9.21 -10.69
CA LEU A 77 -19.43 9.58 -9.29
C LEU A 77 -18.22 9.23 -8.40
N GLN A 78 -17.42 8.25 -8.82
CA GLN A 78 -16.29 7.71 -8.06
C GLN A 78 -14.95 7.90 -8.81
N ALA A 79 -14.90 8.75 -9.84
CA ALA A 79 -13.65 9.02 -10.56
C ALA A 79 -12.57 9.58 -9.62
N GLY A 80 -11.38 8.97 -9.64
CA GLY A 80 -10.27 9.28 -8.74
C GLY A 80 -10.39 8.68 -7.34
N PHE A 81 -11.47 7.99 -7.03
CA PHE A 81 -11.64 7.26 -5.78
C PHE A 81 -10.94 5.90 -5.86
N LEU A 82 -10.36 5.46 -4.73
CA LEU A 82 -9.59 4.22 -4.59
C LEU A 82 -10.16 3.34 -3.46
N GLY A 83 -11.26 3.77 -2.84
CA GLY A 83 -11.74 3.26 -1.55
C GLY A 83 -11.40 4.16 -0.37
N ASP A 84 -12.14 4.01 0.73
CA ASP A 84 -12.01 4.84 1.94
C ASP A 84 -11.01 4.28 2.96
N TYR A 85 -10.81 2.97 2.98
CA TYR A 85 -10.18 2.28 4.10
C TYR A 85 -9.15 1.25 3.64
N MET A 86 -8.08 1.15 4.42
CA MET A 86 -7.19 0.00 4.44
C MET A 86 -7.17 -0.58 5.86
N GLY A 87 -6.64 -1.80 6.00
CA GLY A 87 -6.50 -2.45 7.29
C GLY A 87 -5.20 -3.23 7.35
N ILE A 88 -4.61 -3.31 8.55
CA ILE A 88 -3.47 -4.17 8.80
C ILE A 88 -3.61 -4.78 10.20
N ASP A 89 -3.28 -6.06 10.32
CA ASP A 89 -3.12 -6.75 11.60
C ASP A 89 -1.84 -7.59 11.56
N ALA A 90 -1.20 -7.77 12.72
CA ALA A 90 0.08 -8.44 12.85
C ALA A 90 0.07 -9.48 13.96
N ASN A 91 0.70 -10.63 13.69
CA ASN A 91 0.89 -11.72 14.64
C ASN A 91 2.30 -12.31 14.50
N SER A 92 2.57 -13.40 15.20
CA SER A 92 3.88 -14.06 15.18
C SER A 92 4.30 -14.62 13.81
N PHE A 93 3.36 -14.76 12.86
CA PHE A 93 3.63 -15.23 11.51
C PHE A 93 3.89 -14.10 10.51
N GLY A 94 3.59 -12.83 10.84
CA GLY A 94 3.72 -11.70 9.93
C GLY A 94 2.56 -10.71 10.03
N ALA A 95 2.33 -9.96 8.95
CA ALA A 95 1.28 -8.95 8.87
C ALA A 95 0.33 -9.23 7.69
N GLY A 96 -0.98 -9.23 7.96
CA GLY A 96 -2.03 -9.26 6.96
C GLY A 96 -2.49 -7.85 6.63
N ILE A 97 -2.58 -7.52 5.34
CA ILE A 97 -2.91 -6.18 4.83
C ILE A 97 -4.12 -6.30 3.91
N VAL A 98 -5.13 -5.45 4.10
CA VAL A 98 -6.28 -5.31 3.21
C VAL A 98 -6.39 -3.89 2.68
N TRP A 99 -6.77 -3.72 1.42
CA TRP A 99 -6.93 -2.41 0.78
C TRP A 99 -7.95 -2.46 -0.37
N GLY A 100 -8.38 -1.28 -0.81
CA GLY A 100 -9.19 -1.11 -2.03
C GLY A 100 -8.28 -1.04 -3.26
N ASP A 101 -8.59 -1.84 -4.27
CA ASP A 101 -7.79 -1.98 -5.47
C ASP A 101 -8.65 -1.77 -6.71
N THR A 102 -8.15 -1.01 -7.66
CA THR A 102 -8.89 -0.58 -8.86
C THR A 102 -8.41 -1.24 -10.13
N ARG A 103 -7.49 -2.21 -10.07
CA ARG A 103 -7.03 -2.94 -11.26
C ARG A 103 -8.14 -3.73 -11.92
N GLY A 104 -9.20 -4.00 -11.17
CA GLY A 104 -10.37 -4.68 -11.68
C GLY A 104 -10.15 -6.18 -11.86
N ARG A 105 -11.25 -6.90 -12.04
CA ARG A 105 -11.24 -8.32 -12.45
C ARG A 105 -12.15 -8.49 -13.66
N ASP A 106 -11.79 -9.43 -14.53
CA ASP A 106 -12.60 -9.83 -15.68
C ASP A 106 -13.02 -8.68 -16.62
N GLY A 107 -12.16 -7.66 -16.74
CA GLY A 107 -12.36 -6.53 -17.65
C GLY A 107 -13.19 -5.37 -17.08
N ALA A 108 -13.67 -5.45 -15.83
CA ALA A 108 -14.31 -4.34 -15.13
C ALA A 108 -13.29 -3.64 -14.22
N VAL A 109 -13.03 -2.35 -14.46
CA VAL A 109 -12.24 -1.50 -13.56
C VAL A 109 -13.21 -0.93 -12.52
N ASP A 110 -13.18 -1.50 -11.32
CA ASP A 110 -14.03 -1.16 -10.18
C ASP A 110 -13.22 -1.27 -8.89
N GLU A 111 -13.68 -0.68 -7.78
CA GLU A 111 -13.03 -0.86 -6.48
C GLU A 111 -13.34 -2.26 -5.91
N ASP A 112 -12.31 -3.08 -5.72
CA ASP A 112 -12.44 -4.42 -5.12
C ASP A 112 -11.50 -4.57 -3.91
N MET A 113 -11.84 -5.49 -3.01
CA MET A 113 -11.09 -5.73 -1.78
C MET A 113 -9.95 -6.72 -2.03
N TYR A 114 -8.72 -6.26 -1.81
CA TYR A 114 -7.53 -7.07 -1.94
C TYR A 114 -6.91 -7.37 -0.57
N PHE A 115 -6.20 -8.50 -0.50
CA PHE A 115 -5.48 -8.96 0.68
C PHE A 115 -4.09 -9.46 0.29
N ALA A 116 -3.11 -9.18 1.14
CA ALA A 116 -1.80 -9.80 1.08
C ALA A 116 -1.29 -10.09 2.50
N PHE A 117 -0.53 -11.18 2.63
CA PHE A 117 0.17 -11.52 3.86
C PHE A 117 1.67 -11.36 3.68
N PHE A 118 2.28 -10.51 4.49
CA PHE A 118 3.73 -10.33 4.55
C PHE A 118 4.30 -11.17 5.70
N PRO A 119 5.06 -12.25 5.41
CA PRO A 119 5.53 -13.16 6.44
C PRO A 119 6.62 -12.54 7.33
N ALA A 120 6.59 -12.88 8.62
CA ALA A 120 7.68 -12.66 9.54
C ALA A 120 8.91 -13.49 9.12
N GLY A 121 10.12 -12.99 9.41
CA GLY A 121 11.36 -13.75 9.23
C GLY A 121 11.92 -13.85 7.80
N LYS A 122 11.40 -13.13 6.80
CA LYS A 122 12.15 -12.92 5.55
C LYS A 122 13.02 -11.67 5.70
N HIS A 123 14.32 -11.86 5.91
CA HIS A 123 15.47 -11.32 5.14
C HIS A 123 16.77 -11.87 5.73
#